data_AF-A0A848TX05-F1
#
_entry.id   AF-A0A848TX05-F1
#
_cell.length_a   1.000
_cell.length_b   1.000
_cell.length_c   1.000
_cell.angle_alpha   90.00
_cell.angle_beta   90.00
_cell.angle_gamma   90.00
#
_symmetry.space_group_name_H-M   'P 1'
#
loop_
_entity.id
_entity.type
_entity.pdbx_description
1 polymer ?
#
loop_
_entity_poly.entity_id
_entity_poly.type
_entity_poly.pdbx_seq_one_letter_code
_entity_poly.pdbx_strand_id
1 'polypeptide(L)'
;DDIVGRAGFDNLADRVGRSAGGYLSVEVLLMERPDLLITSGVYPGSSQAEALMDHPALSDIPRYRTDGAWSCGLPATLEAVETLIALRNSLTE
;
A
#
# COMPACT_ATOMS: atom_id res chain seq x y z
N ASP A 1 -4.66 -14.37 5.37
CA ASP A 1 -3.43 -14.44 4.58
C ASP A 1 -3.76 -13.80 3.25
N ASP A 2 -3.10 -12.71 2.91
CA ASP A 2 -3.43 -11.76 1.84
C ASP A 2 -2.20 -11.48 0.95
N ILE A 3 -2.34 -10.66 -0.09
CA ILE A 3 -1.24 -10.37 -1.03
C ILE A 3 -0.02 -9.79 -0.31
N VAL A 4 -0.25 -8.90 0.65
CA VAL A 4 0.78 -8.19 1.42
C VAL A 4 1.59 -9.15 2.28
N GLY A 5 0.91 -10.00 3.07
CA GLY A 5 1.54 -11.01 3.90
C GLY A 5 2.28 -12.09 3.09
N ARG A 6 1.75 -12.51 1.93
CA ARG A 6 2.46 -13.46 1.03
C ARG A 6 3.75 -12.88 0.48
N ALA A 7 3.75 -11.58 0.21
CA ALA A 7 4.95 -10.88 -0.22
C ALA A 7 5.93 -10.63 0.95
N GLY A 8 5.64 -11.10 2.16
CA GLY A 8 6.50 -11.00 3.34
C GLY A 8 6.55 -9.60 3.96
N PHE A 9 5.55 -8.76 3.69
CA PHE A 9 5.37 -7.50 4.41
C PHE A 9 4.50 -7.73 5.66
N ASP A 10 4.72 -6.91 6.68
CA ASP A 10 3.80 -6.76 7.82
C ASP A 10 2.80 -5.65 7.50
N ASN A 11 1.51 -5.97 7.50
CA ASN A 11 0.48 -4.99 7.19
C ASN A 11 0.28 -4.06 8.39
N LEU A 12 0.67 -2.79 8.23
CA LEU A 12 0.53 -1.77 9.26
C LEU A 12 -0.89 -1.69 9.84
N ALA A 13 -1.92 -1.86 9.01
CA ALA A 13 -3.31 -1.80 9.46
C ALA A 13 -3.62 -2.88 10.50
N ASP A 14 -3.05 -4.08 10.35
CA ASP A 14 -3.22 -5.17 11.31
C ASP A 14 -2.51 -4.84 12.63
N ARG A 15 -1.29 -4.30 12.54
CA ARG A 15 -0.49 -3.90 13.70
C ARG A 15 -1.17 -2.84 14.56
N VAL A 16 -1.89 -1.90 13.94
CA VAL A 16 -2.64 -0.85 14.65
C VAL A 16 -4.09 -1.22 14.95
N GLY A 17 -4.48 -2.49 14.80
CA GLY A 17 -5.81 -2.99 15.14
C GLY A 17 -6.94 -2.56 14.21
N ARG A 18 -6.63 -2.29 12.93
CA ARG A 18 -7.54 -1.83 11.87
C ARG A 18 -7.64 -2.81 10.69
N SER A 19 -7.59 -4.11 10.97
CA SER A 19 -7.57 -5.18 9.96
C SER A 19 -8.82 -5.27 9.08
N ALA A 20 -9.98 -4.80 9.57
CA ALA A 20 -11.24 -4.78 8.81
C ALA A 20 -11.41 -3.52 7.93
N GLY A 21 -10.33 -2.75 7.73
CA GLY A 21 -10.37 -1.44 7.11
C GLY A 21 -10.83 -0.34 8.06
N GLY A 22 -10.97 0.87 7.54
CA GLY A 22 -11.34 2.07 8.30
C GLY A 22 -10.41 3.23 8.02
N TYR A 23 -10.44 4.23 8.89
CA TYR A 23 -9.64 5.44 8.74
C TYR A 23 -8.34 5.34 9.52
N LEU A 24 -7.23 5.61 8.84
CA LEU A 24 -5.91 5.84 9.42
C LEU A 24 -5.52 7.29 9.17
N SER A 25 -5.15 8.02 10.23
CA SER A 25 -4.68 9.40 10.13
C SER A 25 -3.25 9.45 9.57
N VAL A 26 -2.92 10.52 8.84
CA VAL A 26 -1.56 10.74 8.30
C VAL A 26 -0.51 10.76 9.41
N GLU A 27 -0.84 11.31 10.57
CA GLU A 27 0.06 11.40 11.72
C GLU A 27 0.47 10.00 12.22
N VAL A 28 -0.48 9.07 12.34
CA VAL A 28 -0.17 7.68 12.71
C VAL A 28 0.66 7.00 11.63
N LEU A 29 0.33 7.22 10.35
CA LEU A 29 1.10 6.66 9.24
C LEU A 29 2.56 7.14 9.27
N LEU A 30 2.80 8.42 9.56
CA LEU A 30 4.14 8.99 9.69
C LEU A 30 4.89 8.45 10.91
N MET A 31 4.22 8.33 12.05
CA MET A 31 4.80 7.83 13.29
C MET A 31 5.21 6.37 13.19
N GLU A 32 4.43 5.57 12.48
CA GLU A 32 4.67 4.15 12.26
C GLU A 32 5.72 3.85 11.18
N ARG A 33 6.13 4.89 10.42
CA ARG A 33 7.24 4.86 9.45
C ARG A 33 7.20 3.63 8.53
N PRO A 34 6.14 3.44 7.72
CA PRO A 34 6.05 2.31 6.82
C PRO A 34 7.14 2.39 5.73
N ASP A 35 7.62 1.23 5.32
CA ASP A 35 8.64 1.11 4.26
C ASP A 35 8.04 1.28 2.85
N LEU A 36 6.74 1.03 2.71
CA LEU A 36 6.03 1.07 1.43
C LEU A 36 4.56 1.45 1.64
N LEU A 37 4.04 2.38 0.81
CA LEU A 37 2.62 2.64 0.67
C LEU A 37 2.05 1.89 -0.52
N ILE A 38 0.97 1.13 -0.29
CA ILE A 38 0.21 0.46 -1.35
C ILE A 38 -1.08 1.24 -1.56
N THR A 39 -1.25 1.83 -2.75
CA THR A 39 -2.41 2.67 -3.08
C THR A 39 -3.04 2.21 -4.39
N SER A 40 -4.30 2.57 -4.63
CA SER A 40 -4.86 2.41 -5.98
C SER A 40 -4.17 3.34 -6.99
N GLY A 41 -4.25 3.00 -8.27
CA GLY A 41 -3.94 3.92 -9.36
C GLY A 41 -4.75 5.23 -9.27
N VAL A 42 -4.23 6.29 -9.89
CA VAL A 42 -4.92 7.60 -9.96
C VAL A 42 -6.18 7.45 -10.79
N TYR A 43 -7.33 7.84 -10.24
CA TYR A 43 -8.55 7.89 -11.02
C TYR A 43 -8.56 9.19 -11.84
N PRO A 44 -8.87 9.17 -13.14
CA PRO A 44 -8.97 10.39 -13.94
C PRO A 44 -10.25 11.14 -13.56
N GLY A 45 -10.20 11.86 -12.45
CA GLY A 45 -11.29 12.67 -11.90
C GLY A 45 -10.76 13.78 -11.00
N SER A 46 -11.62 14.73 -10.64
CA SER A 46 -11.29 15.87 -9.76
C SER A 46 -11.57 15.58 -8.28
N SER A 47 -11.39 14.32 -7.86
CA SER A 47 -11.73 13.88 -6.50
C SER A 47 -10.73 14.42 -5.49
N GLN A 48 -11.18 15.35 -4.64
CA GLN A 48 -10.34 15.85 -3.54
C GLN A 48 -10.04 14.78 -2.49
N ALA A 49 -10.78 13.67 -2.46
CA ALA A 49 -10.49 12.55 -1.57
C ALA A 49 -9.15 11.87 -1.90
N GLU A 50 -8.65 12.01 -3.13
CA GLU A 50 -7.35 11.44 -3.54
C GLU A 50 -6.17 12.34 -3.15
N ALA A 51 -6.41 13.64 -2.92
CA ALA A 51 -5.36 14.62 -2.59
C ALA A 51 -4.59 14.28 -1.30
N LEU A 52 -5.22 13.55 -0.37
CA LEU A 52 -4.56 13.12 0.87
C LEU A 52 -3.42 12.12 0.60
N MET A 53 -3.52 11.30 -0.44
CA MET A 53 -2.47 10.34 -0.81
C MET A 53 -1.26 11.05 -1.44
N ASP A 54 -1.44 12.26 -1.95
CA ASP A 54 -0.38 13.11 -2.49
C ASP A 54 0.13 14.14 -1.48
N HIS A 55 -0.19 13.96 -0.19
CA HIS A 55 0.26 14.86 0.86
C HIS A 55 1.80 14.94 0.94
N PRO A 56 2.41 16.14 1.04
CA PRO A 56 3.86 16.30 1.05
C PRO A 56 4.58 15.51 2.14
N ALA A 57 3.95 15.33 3.31
CA ALA A 57 4.55 14.53 4.38
C ALA A 57 4.77 13.05 4.00
N LEU A 58 4.05 12.54 3.00
CA LEU A 58 4.16 11.16 2.50
C LEU A 58 5.05 11.07 1.26
N SER A 59 5.77 12.14 0.87
CA SER A 59 6.58 12.17 -0.35
C SER A 59 7.76 11.20 -0.30
N ASP A 60 8.30 10.99 0.90
CA ASP A 60 9.55 10.26 1.10
C ASP A 60 9.32 8.75 1.26
N ILE A 61 8.06 8.31 1.32
CA ILE A 61 7.71 6.90 1.43
C ILE A 61 7.48 6.34 0.02
N PRO A 62 8.20 5.27 -0.38
CA PRO A 62 7.98 4.60 -1.66
C PRO A 62 6.52 4.18 -1.86
N ARG A 63 6.05 4.18 -3.11
CA ARG A 63 4.66 3.86 -3.47
C ARG A 63 4.59 2.75 -4.49
N TYR A 64 3.75 1.76 -4.21
CA TYR A 64 3.29 0.77 -5.18
C TYR A 64 1.83 1.04 -5.52
N ARG A 65 1.55 1.31 -6.80
CA ARG A 65 0.19 1.55 -7.28
C ARG A 65 -0.40 0.25 -7.82
N THR A 66 -1.51 -0.17 -7.24
CA THR A 66 -2.25 -1.34 -7.67
C THR A 66 -3.13 -1.02 -8.87
N ASP A 67 -3.41 -2.03 -9.69
CA ASP A 67 -4.35 -1.96 -10.79
C ASP A 67 -5.65 -2.73 -10.47
N GLY A 68 -6.52 -2.91 -11.48
CA GLY A 68 -7.77 -3.64 -11.32
C GLY A 68 -7.60 -5.12 -10.97
N ALA A 69 -6.48 -5.74 -11.36
CA ALA A 69 -6.22 -7.16 -11.14
C ALA A 69 -5.92 -7.48 -9.67
N TRP A 70 -5.46 -6.48 -8.90
CA TRP A 70 -5.22 -6.60 -7.46
C TRP A 70 -6.45 -7.03 -6.66
N SER A 71 -7.63 -6.46 -6.99
CA SER A 71 -8.84 -6.60 -6.17
C SER A 71 -9.65 -7.88 -6.43
N CYS A 72 -9.58 -8.43 -7.64
CA CYS A 72 -10.44 -9.54 -8.06
C CYS A 72 -9.85 -10.93 -7.77
N GLY A 73 -8.60 -11.01 -7.26
CA GLY A 73 -7.95 -12.29 -6.94
C GLY A 73 -7.78 -13.20 -8.16
N LEU A 74 -7.62 -12.61 -9.35
CA LEU A 74 -7.39 -13.35 -10.60
C LEU A 74 -5.96 -13.92 -10.61
N PRO A 75 -5.63 -14.87 -11.50
CA PRO A 75 -4.25 -15.36 -11.64
C PRO A 75 -3.21 -14.24 -11.83
N ALA A 76 -3.60 -13.14 -12.47
CA ALA A 76 -2.77 -11.93 -12.61
C ALA A 76 -2.35 -11.29 -11.27
N THR A 77 -3.01 -11.59 -10.16
CA THR A 77 -2.60 -11.16 -8.81
C THR A 77 -1.25 -11.76 -8.38
N LEU A 78 -0.83 -12.90 -8.97
CA LEU A 78 0.51 -13.46 -8.71
C LEU A 78 1.63 -12.51 -9.13
N GLU A 79 1.44 -11.79 -10.24
CA GLU A 79 2.41 -10.78 -10.72
C GLU A 79 2.58 -9.63 -9.70
N ALA A 80 1.49 -9.28 -8.98
CA ALA A 80 1.56 -8.30 -7.91
C ALA A 80 2.36 -8.82 -6.70
N VAL A 81 2.20 -10.10 -6.33
CA VAL A 81 3.00 -10.73 -5.26
C VAL A 81 4.49 -10.72 -5.65
N GLU A 82 4.81 -11.13 -6.88
CA GLU A 82 6.19 -11.14 -7.38
C GLU A 82 6.81 -9.73 -7.38
N THR A 83 6.05 -8.73 -7.81
CA THR A 83 6.50 -7.33 -7.80
C THR A 83 6.78 -6.83 -6.38
N LEU A 84 5.89 -7.16 -5.43
CA LEU A 84 6.10 -6.79 -4.03
C LEU A 84 7.30 -7.47 -3.40
N ILE A 85 7.55 -8.74 -3.73
CA ILE A 85 8.77 -9.45 -3.28
C ILE A 85 10.02 -8.74 -3.81
N ALA A 86 10.04 -8.36 -5.08
CA ALA A 86 11.16 -7.63 -5.67
C ALA A 86 11.38 -6.26 -4.98
N LEU A 87 10.30 -5.51 -4.73
CA LEU A 87 10.37 -4.23 -4.00
C LEU A 87 10.90 -4.42 -2.58
N ARG A 88 10.38 -5.40 -1.83
CA ARG A 88 10.85 -5.71 -0.48
C ARG A 88 12.36 -5.97 -0.46
N ASN A 89 12.84 -6.79 -1.39
CA ASN A 89 14.27 -7.12 -1.45
C ASN A 89 15.12 -5.85 -1.67
N SER A 90 14.68 -4.92 -2.53
CA SER A 90 15.38 -3.65 -2.76
C SER A 90 15.37 -2.67 -1.57
N LEU A 91 14.47 -2.86 -0.60
CA LEU A 91 14.41 -2.06 0.63
C LEU A 91 15.32 -2.62 1.73
N THR A 92 15.70 -3.90 1.63
CA THR A 92 16.55 -4.59 2.62
C THR A 92 18.04 -4.61 2.26
N GLU A 93 18.39 -4.15 1.06
CA GLU A 93 19.77 -3.98 0.57
C GLU A 93 20.32 -2.58 0.90
#